data_AF-A0A259SHD7-F1
#
_entry.id   AF-A0A259SHD7-F1
#
_cell.length_a   1.000
_cell.length_b   1.000
_cell.length_c   1.000
_cell.angle_alpha   90.00
_cell.angle_beta   90.00
_cell.angle_gamma   90.00
#
_symmetry.space_group_name_H-M   'P 1'
#
loop_
_entity.id
_entity.type
_entity.pdbx_description
1 polymer ?
#
loop_
_entity_poly.entity_id
_entity_poly.type
_entity_poly.pdbx_seq_one_letter_code
_entity_poly.pdbx_strand_id
1 'polypeptide(L)'
;MNGGRDMPMRYLDNIAPRSKWAIWAWSPVIVLRVALVGVYLGYVYSAVIAFVAGVPIFRLTTPQGYTAIWAVLLGVSALLSAVGSLTDRWQQLEKWASLALSSLMSGYVGALNGIGFAEGDLNRQFAGAVAAIAFILPAVRFVYLAAQTGKRRRVPRR
;
A
#
# COMPACT_ATOMS: atom_id res chain seq x y z
N MET A 1 13.24 44.46 -26.00
CA MET A 1 14.01 43.31 -26.51
C MET A 1 13.64 42.09 -25.67
N ASN A 2 12.77 41.21 -26.18
CA ASN A 2 12.35 39.98 -25.49
C ASN A 2 13.03 38.79 -26.17
N GLY A 3 14.07 38.24 -25.54
CA GLY A 3 14.73 37.02 -25.96
C GLY A 3 13.98 35.81 -25.42
N GLY A 4 13.15 35.20 -26.27
CA GLY A 4 12.51 33.91 -26.02
C GLY A 4 13.58 32.82 -25.91
N ARG A 5 13.60 32.13 -24.76
CA ARG A 5 14.33 30.87 -24.60
C ARG A 5 13.37 29.74 -24.98
N ASP A 6 13.31 29.45 -26.27
CA ASP A 6 12.72 28.21 -26.76
C ASP A 6 13.59 27.04 -26.28
N MET A 7 13.12 26.31 -25.28
CA MET A 7 13.73 25.03 -24.91
C MET A 7 13.41 24.00 -26.02
N PRO A 8 14.41 23.27 -26.53
CA PRO A 8 14.20 22.31 -27.59
C PRO A 8 13.52 21.04 -27.03
N MET A 9 12.19 21.00 -27.10
CA MET A 9 11.35 19.82 -26.82
C MET A 9 11.58 18.64 -27.80
N ARG A 10 12.44 18.82 -28.82
CA ARG A 10 12.67 17.86 -29.91
C ARG A 10 13.24 16.50 -29.50
N TYR A 11 13.73 16.35 -28.27
CA TYR A 11 14.22 15.05 -27.77
C TYR A 11 13.14 14.16 -27.15
N LEU A 12 11.94 14.69 -26.85
CA LEU A 12 10.83 13.91 -26.30
C LEU A 12 9.94 13.27 -27.37
N ASP A 13 10.00 13.75 -28.61
CA ASP A 13 9.14 13.27 -29.70
C ASP A 13 9.53 11.88 -30.24
N ASN A 14 10.79 11.46 -30.06
CA ASN A 14 11.29 10.18 -30.59
C ASN A 14 11.18 8.99 -29.61
N ILE A 15 10.71 9.21 -28.38
CA ILE A 15 10.45 8.15 -27.38
C ILE A 15 8.95 8.06 -27.08
N ALA A 16 8.11 8.83 -27.78
CA ALA A 16 6.67 8.80 -27.60
C ALA A 16 6.11 7.43 -28.04
N PRO A 17 5.58 6.60 -27.12
CA PRO A 17 5.09 5.29 -27.46
C PRO A 17 3.86 5.42 -28.39
N ARG A 18 3.86 4.73 -29.53
CA ARG A 18 2.79 4.91 -30.55
C ARG A 18 1.45 4.27 -30.19
N SER A 19 1.40 3.40 -29.18
CA SER A 19 0.16 2.75 -28.76
C SER A 19 -0.43 3.42 -27.52
N LYS A 20 -1.77 3.52 -27.46
CA LYS A 20 -2.48 4.02 -26.27
C LYS A 20 -2.07 3.25 -25.01
N TRP A 21 -1.79 1.95 -25.14
CA TRP A 21 -1.30 1.08 -24.07
C TRP A 21 0.12 1.40 -23.60
N ALA A 22 0.98 1.87 -24.49
CA ALA A 22 2.34 2.23 -24.13
C ALA A 22 2.42 3.68 -23.60
N ILE A 23 1.63 4.63 -24.10
CA ILE A 23 1.45 5.95 -23.45
C ILE A 23 0.85 5.77 -22.05
N TRP A 24 -0.06 4.80 -21.90
CA TRP A 24 -0.59 4.38 -20.62
C TRP A 24 0.52 3.79 -19.74
N ALA A 25 1.27 2.77 -20.18
CA ALA A 25 2.31 2.14 -19.37
C ALA A 25 3.44 3.09 -18.91
N TRP A 26 3.75 4.14 -19.69
CA TRP A 26 4.87 5.07 -19.43
C TRP A 26 4.46 6.38 -18.73
N SER A 27 3.18 6.57 -18.41
CA SER A 27 2.76 7.74 -17.63
C SER A 27 3.30 7.63 -16.19
N PRO A 28 3.88 8.71 -15.61
CA PRO A 28 4.39 8.68 -14.23
C PRO A 28 3.31 8.32 -13.21
N VAL A 29 2.04 8.56 -13.54
CA VAL A 29 0.88 8.18 -12.71
C VAL A 29 0.64 6.67 -12.73
N ILE A 30 0.97 5.98 -13.83
CA ILE A 30 0.66 4.56 -14.04
C ILE A 30 1.78 3.68 -13.49
N VAL A 31 3.05 4.06 -13.66
CA VAL A 31 4.17 3.38 -12.98
C VAL A 31 3.93 3.36 -11.46
N LEU A 32 3.45 4.46 -10.88
CA LEU A 32 3.10 4.54 -9.47
C LEU A 32 1.93 3.59 -9.10
N ARG A 33 0.90 3.49 -9.95
CA ARG A 33 -0.23 2.57 -9.72
C ARG A 33 0.18 1.10 -9.83
N VAL A 34 0.96 0.75 -10.84
CA VAL A 34 1.45 -0.63 -11.02
C VAL A 34 2.34 -1.03 -9.87
N ALA A 35 3.23 -0.13 -9.41
CA ALA A 35 4.03 -0.35 -8.22
C ALA A 35 3.16 -0.54 -6.96
N LEU A 36 2.17 0.32 -6.74
CA LEU A 36 1.22 0.18 -5.62
C LEU A 36 0.47 -1.15 -5.67
N VAL A 37 -0.07 -1.53 -6.83
CA VAL A 37 -0.75 -2.82 -7.02
C VAL A 37 0.20 -3.97 -6.74
N GLY A 38 1.43 -3.94 -7.26
CA GLY A 38 2.45 -4.95 -7.00
C GLY A 38 2.76 -5.11 -5.51
N VAL A 39 2.90 -3.99 -4.79
CA VAL A 39 3.10 -4.01 -3.34
C VAL A 39 1.89 -4.60 -2.61
N TYR A 40 0.67 -4.23 -3.00
CA TYR A 40 -0.54 -4.80 -2.42
C TYR A 40 -0.69 -6.30 -2.68
N LEU A 41 -0.35 -6.77 -3.88
CA LEU A 41 -0.26 -8.20 -4.17
C LEU A 41 0.83 -8.89 -3.33
N GLY A 42 1.94 -8.21 -3.02
CA GLY A 42 2.93 -8.68 -2.07
C GLY A 42 2.36 -8.91 -0.65
N TYR A 43 1.49 -8.01 -0.17
CA TYR A 43 0.77 -8.25 1.09
C TYR A 43 -0.23 -9.40 1.00
N VAL A 44 -0.94 -9.54 -0.13
CA VAL A 44 -1.84 -10.70 -0.35
C VAL A 44 -1.05 -12.00 -0.29
N TYR A 45 0.08 -12.07 -0.98
CA TYR A 45 0.97 -13.22 -0.94
C TYR A 45 1.46 -13.51 0.48
N SER A 46 1.89 -12.48 1.22
CA SER A 46 2.30 -12.61 2.62
C SER A 46 1.16 -13.11 3.51
N ALA A 47 -0.08 -12.66 3.27
CA ALA A 47 -1.25 -13.11 3.98
C ALA A 47 -1.56 -14.60 3.73
N VAL A 48 -1.43 -15.06 2.49
CA VAL A 48 -1.59 -16.48 2.14
C VAL A 48 -0.54 -17.34 2.84
N ILE A 49 0.73 -16.91 2.84
CA ILE A 49 1.78 -17.60 3.60
C ILE A 49 1.41 -17.63 5.08
N ALA A 50 0.98 -16.49 5.65
CA ALA A 50 0.61 -16.41 7.05
C ALA A 50 -0.55 -17.34 7.42
N PHE A 51 -1.52 -17.48 6.51
CA PHE A 51 -2.67 -18.37 6.65
C PHE A 51 -2.25 -19.84 6.62
N VAL A 52 -1.45 -20.26 5.63
CA VAL A 52 -1.05 -21.66 5.43
C VAL A 52 -0.01 -22.10 6.46
N ALA A 53 1.03 -21.30 6.70
CA ALA A 53 2.08 -21.63 7.65
C ALA A 53 1.64 -21.44 9.12
N GLY A 54 0.54 -20.72 9.34
CA GLY A 54 0.07 -20.35 10.68
C GLY A 54 1.17 -19.65 11.45
N VAL A 55 1.64 -18.50 10.92
CA VAL A 55 2.82 -17.77 11.41
C VAL A 55 2.84 -17.69 12.95
N PRO A 56 3.95 -18.09 13.59
CA PRO A 56 3.99 -18.46 15.01
C PRO A 56 3.69 -17.32 16.00
N ILE A 57 3.67 -16.06 15.56
CA ILE A 57 3.57 -14.88 16.45
C ILE A 57 2.21 -14.80 17.13
N PHE A 58 1.12 -15.11 16.40
CA PHE A 58 -0.22 -15.13 16.98
C PHE A 58 -0.54 -16.42 17.74
N ARG A 59 0.30 -17.47 17.62
CA ARG A 59 0.14 -18.69 18.42
C ARG A 59 0.45 -18.46 19.91
N LEU A 60 1.20 -17.40 20.24
CA LEU A 60 1.61 -17.09 21.61
C LEU A 60 0.61 -16.21 22.36
N THR A 61 -0.15 -15.36 21.65
CA THR A 61 -1.05 -14.37 22.26
C THR A 61 -2.52 -14.61 22.00
N THR A 62 -2.89 -15.52 21.09
CA THR A 62 -4.29 -15.80 20.75
C THR A 62 -4.60 -17.28 20.58
N PRO A 63 -5.84 -17.73 20.88
CA PRO A 63 -6.28 -19.10 20.65
C PRO A 63 -6.04 -19.55 19.20
N GLN A 64 -5.77 -20.85 19.03
CA GLN A 64 -5.60 -21.52 17.73
C GLN A 64 -6.82 -21.24 16.83
N GLY A 65 -6.72 -20.23 15.97
CA GLY A 65 -7.83 -19.78 15.10
C GLY A 65 -7.76 -18.30 14.72
N TYR A 66 -7.30 -17.43 15.63
CA TYR A 66 -7.22 -15.98 15.36
C TYR A 66 -6.18 -15.63 14.30
N THR A 67 -5.10 -16.41 14.18
CA THR A 67 -4.08 -16.23 13.14
C THR A 67 -4.67 -16.33 11.74
N ALA A 68 -5.57 -17.30 11.51
CA ALA A 68 -6.21 -17.50 10.22
C ALA A 68 -7.17 -16.35 9.90
N ILE A 69 -7.97 -15.92 10.88
CA ILE A 69 -8.88 -14.77 10.73
C ILE A 69 -8.08 -13.50 10.42
N TRP A 70 -6.99 -13.24 11.15
CA TRP A 70 -6.13 -12.09 10.93
C TRP A 70 -5.51 -12.08 9.53
N ALA A 71 -4.98 -13.23 9.09
CA ALA A 71 -4.41 -13.39 7.77
C ALA A 71 -5.46 -13.14 6.67
N VAL A 72 -6.69 -13.64 6.83
CA VAL A 72 -7.79 -13.37 5.90
C VAL A 72 -8.12 -11.87 5.86
N LEU A 73 -8.27 -11.21 7.02
CA LEU A 73 -8.55 -9.78 7.07
C LEU A 73 -7.44 -8.95 6.41
N LEU A 74 -6.17 -9.32 6.62
CA LEU A 74 -5.02 -8.67 6.01
C LEU A 74 -5.02 -8.87 4.49
N GLY A 75 -5.25 -10.11 4.03
CA GLY A 75 -5.32 -10.45 2.62
C GLY A 75 -6.47 -9.75 1.89
N VAL A 76 -7.67 -9.75 2.47
CA VAL A 76 -8.85 -9.06 1.91
C VAL A 76 -8.61 -7.55 1.86
N SER A 77 -8.07 -6.95 2.93
CA SER A 77 -7.77 -5.52 2.95
C SER A 77 -6.72 -5.15 1.88
N ALA A 78 -5.67 -5.96 1.74
CA ALA A 78 -4.66 -5.78 0.70
C ALA A 78 -5.23 -5.92 -0.72
N LEU A 79 -6.09 -6.92 -0.94
CA LEU A 79 -6.75 -7.12 -2.24
C LEU A 79 -7.65 -5.93 -2.60
N LEU A 80 -8.45 -5.44 -1.65
CA LEU A 80 -9.31 -4.28 -1.86
C LEU A 80 -8.48 -3.00 -2.11
N SER A 81 -7.34 -2.84 -1.45
CA SER A 81 -6.40 -1.75 -1.75
C SER A 81 -5.79 -1.89 -3.15
N ALA A 82 -5.44 -3.10 -3.59
CA ALA A 82 -4.96 -3.34 -4.95
C ALA A 82 -6.02 -2.96 -5.99
N VAL A 83 -7.26 -3.45 -5.81
CA VAL A 83 -8.39 -3.13 -6.71
C VAL A 83 -8.68 -1.63 -6.72
N GLY A 84 -8.68 -0.99 -5.55
CA GLY A 84 -8.88 0.44 -5.41
C GLY A 84 -7.81 1.27 -6.14
N SER A 85 -6.57 0.80 -6.18
CA SER A 85 -5.44 1.47 -6.82
C SER A 85 -5.51 1.49 -8.35
N LEU A 86 -6.25 0.56 -8.96
CA LEU A 86 -6.32 0.41 -10.42
C LEU A 86 -6.95 1.62 -11.11
N THR A 87 -7.91 2.28 -10.47
CA THR A 87 -8.65 3.39 -11.11
C THR A 87 -9.07 4.45 -10.10
N ASP A 88 -9.20 5.70 -10.55
CA ASP A 88 -9.58 6.81 -9.68
C ASP A 88 -11.03 6.75 -9.16
N ARG A 89 -11.88 5.95 -9.83
CA ARG A 89 -13.28 5.76 -9.42
C ARG A 89 -13.37 5.07 -8.04
N TRP A 90 -12.38 4.27 -7.66
CA TRP A 90 -12.42 3.43 -6.47
C TRP A 90 -11.50 3.96 -5.34
N GLN A 91 -11.04 5.21 -5.44
CA GLN A 91 -10.18 5.83 -4.40
C GLN A 91 -10.79 5.80 -2.99
N GLN A 92 -12.11 5.87 -2.87
CA GLN A 92 -12.77 5.79 -1.56
C GLN A 92 -12.66 4.37 -0.97
N LEU A 93 -12.78 3.33 -1.79
CA LEU A 93 -12.54 1.94 -1.37
C LEU A 93 -11.08 1.78 -0.96
N GLU A 94 -10.15 2.23 -1.80
CA GLU A 94 -8.71 2.18 -1.55
C GLU A 94 -8.34 2.83 -0.22
N LYS A 95 -8.95 3.97 0.10
CA LYS A 95 -8.72 4.68 1.35
C LYS A 95 -9.09 3.83 2.57
N TRP A 96 -10.29 3.29 2.60
CA TRP A 96 -10.75 2.49 3.74
C TRP A 96 -10.01 1.15 3.84
N ALA A 97 -9.73 0.52 2.70
CA ALA A 97 -8.93 -0.69 2.64
C ALA A 97 -7.48 -0.45 3.13
N SER A 98 -6.87 0.69 2.74
CA SER A 98 -5.54 1.07 3.20
C SER A 98 -5.51 1.38 4.69
N LEU A 99 -6.57 1.99 5.23
CA LEU A 99 -6.72 2.17 6.68
C LEU A 99 -6.75 0.81 7.39
N ALA A 100 -7.66 -0.08 6.97
CA ALA A 100 -7.78 -1.42 7.55
C ALA A 100 -6.44 -2.19 7.48
N LEU A 101 -5.79 -2.18 6.31
CA LEU A 101 -4.49 -2.81 6.13
C LEU A 101 -3.42 -2.20 7.05
N SER A 102 -3.39 -0.87 7.18
CA SER A 102 -2.45 -0.19 8.07
C SER A 102 -2.70 -0.55 9.54
N SER A 103 -3.96 -0.61 9.99
CA SER A 103 -4.31 -1.00 11.36
C SER A 103 -3.89 -2.44 11.67
N LEU A 104 -4.13 -3.38 10.73
CA LEU A 104 -3.72 -4.77 10.87
C LEU A 104 -2.19 -4.92 10.85
N MET A 105 -1.49 -4.19 9.98
CA MET A 105 -0.02 -4.20 9.97
C MET A 105 0.55 -3.59 11.25
N SER A 106 -0.03 -2.51 11.77
CA SER A 106 0.38 -1.89 13.04
C SER A 106 0.19 -2.85 14.22
N GLY A 107 -0.95 -3.53 14.29
CA GLY A 107 -1.18 -4.57 15.31
C GLY A 107 -0.15 -5.70 15.24
N TYR A 108 0.21 -6.12 14.03
CA TYR A 108 1.24 -7.15 13.81
C TYR A 108 2.63 -6.68 14.24
N VAL A 109 3.02 -5.44 13.90
CA VAL A 109 4.29 -4.82 14.33
C VAL A 109 4.35 -4.68 15.86
N GLY A 110 3.27 -4.22 16.48
CA GLY A 110 3.15 -4.09 17.92
C GLY A 110 3.29 -5.43 18.63
N ALA A 111 2.64 -6.48 18.12
CA ALA A 111 2.77 -7.84 18.65
C ALA A 111 4.20 -8.38 18.53
N LEU A 112 4.83 -8.23 17.36
CA LEU A 112 6.20 -8.70 17.12
C LEU A 112 7.22 -8.04 18.04
N ASN A 113 7.19 -6.71 18.11
CA ASN A 113 8.11 -5.97 18.94
C ASN A 113 7.80 -6.16 20.42
N GLY A 114 6.52 -6.14 20.82
CA GLY A 114 6.12 -6.33 22.21
C GLY A 114 6.58 -7.67 22.78
N ILE A 115 6.34 -8.77 22.05
CA ILE A 115 6.81 -10.09 22.47
C ILE A 115 8.33 -10.18 22.37
N GLY A 116 8.93 -9.65 21.29
CA GLY A 116 10.38 -9.63 21.13
C GLY A 116 11.12 -8.88 22.24
N PHE A 117 10.56 -7.79 22.76
CA PHE A 117 11.11 -7.07 23.91
C PHE A 117 10.90 -7.83 25.22
N ALA A 118 9.72 -8.42 25.42
CA ALA A 118 9.40 -9.16 26.65
C ALA A 118 10.24 -10.44 26.80
N GLU A 119 10.47 -11.17 25.71
CA GLU A 119 11.22 -12.44 25.69
C GLU A 119 12.71 -12.26 25.38
N GLY A 120 13.15 -11.04 25.02
CA GLY A 120 14.52 -10.79 24.56
C GLY A 120 14.86 -11.42 23.19
N ASP A 121 13.85 -11.79 22.39
CA ASP A 121 14.01 -12.41 21.08
C ASP A 121 14.31 -11.36 19.99
N LEU A 122 15.61 -11.18 19.72
CA LEU A 122 16.11 -10.27 18.68
C LEU A 122 15.57 -10.58 17.27
N ASN A 123 15.28 -11.84 16.94
CA ASN A 123 14.77 -12.20 15.62
C ASN A 123 13.36 -11.64 15.41
N ARG A 124 12.53 -11.68 16.46
CA ARG A 124 11.18 -11.09 16.42
C ARG A 124 11.22 -9.56 16.38
N GLN A 125 12.13 -8.93 17.11
CA GLN A 125 12.33 -7.48 17.02
C GLN A 125 12.76 -7.06 15.62
N PHE A 126 13.69 -7.80 15.01
CA PHE A 126 14.11 -7.55 13.63
C PHE A 126 12.97 -7.73 12.63
N ALA A 127 12.22 -8.83 12.72
CA ALA A 127 11.02 -9.05 11.90
C ALA A 127 9.97 -7.94 12.11
N GLY A 128 9.81 -7.47 13.35
CA GLY A 128 8.93 -6.35 13.70
C GLY A 128 9.37 -5.04 13.06
N ALA A 129 10.67 -4.74 13.03
CA ALA A 129 11.21 -3.58 12.35
C ALA A 129 11.01 -3.64 10.82
N VAL A 130 11.23 -4.80 10.20
CA VAL A 130 10.96 -5.00 8.76
C VAL A 130 9.47 -4.81 8.47
N ALA A 131 8.59 -5.39 9.30
CA ALA A 131 7.15 -5.21 9.18
C ALA A 131 6.73 -3.75 9.40
N ALA A 132 7.43 -2.99 10.25
CA ALA A 132 7.18 -1.57 10.48
C ALA A 132 7.49 -0.73 9.24
N ILE A 133 8.58 -1.03 8.54
CA ILE A 133 8.90 -0.39 7.25
C ILE A 133 7.79 -0.70 6.24
N ALA A 134 7.35 -1.96 6.16
CA ALA A 134 6.26 -2.37 5.29
C ALA A 134 4.93 -1.69 5.68
N PHE A 135 4.67 -1.37 6.95
CA PHE A 135 3.46 -0.67 7.39
C PHE A 135 3.37 0.77 6.87
N ILE A 136 4.49 1.45 6.62
CA ILE A 136 4.51 2.88 6.24
C ILE A 136 3.70 3.12 4.96
N LEU A 137 3.82 2.23 3.98
CA LEU A 137 3.21 2.44 2.67
C LEU A 137 1.67 2.53 2.71
N PRO A 138 0.92 1.56 3.28
CA PRO A 138 -0.53 1.70 3.40
C PRO A 138 -0.96 2.87 4.30
N ALA A 139 -0.19 3.18 5.36
CA ALA A 139 -0.48 4.31 6.24
C ALA A 139 -0.36 5.66 5.52
N VAL A 140 0.75 5.88 4.81
CA VAL A 140 0.97 7.09 4.00
C VAL A 140 -0.09 7.20 2.91
N ARG A 141 -0.44 6.07 2.27
CA ARG A 141 -1.47 6.05 1.23
C ARG A 141 -2.85 6.45 1.76
N PHE A 142 -3.24 5.96 2.95
CA PHE A 142 -4.46 6.39 3.61
C PHE A 142 -4.46 7.90 3.88
N VAL A 143 -3.39 8.44 4.47
CA VAL A 143 -3.28 9.88 4.78
C VAL A 143 -3.39 10.72 3.50
N TYR A 144 -2.71 10.30 2.43
CA TYR A 144 -2.77 10.95 1.12
C TYR A 144 -4.20 11.01 0.58
N LEU A 145 -4.92 9.88 0.55
CA LEU A 145 -6.29 9.80 0.04
C LEU A 145 -7.28 10.57 0.94
N ALA A 146 -7.06 10.56 2.25
CA ALA A 146 -7.85 11.34 3.21
C ALA A 146 -7.70 12.85 2.95
N ALA A 147 -6.47 13.33 2.76
CA ALA A 147 -6.19 14.73 2.45
C ALA A 147 -6.83 15.17 1.12
N GLN A 148 -6.84 14.30 0.10
CA GLN A 148 -7.48 14.58 -1.19
C GLN A 148 -9.01 14.65 -1.10
N THR A 149 -9.63 13.80 -0.28
CA THR A 149 -11.08 13.78 -0.09
C THR A 149 -11.59 15.12 0.48
N GLY A 150 -10.82 15.76 1.36
CA GLY A 150 -11.16 17.07 1.95
C GLY A 150 -11.15 18.24 0.95
N LYS A 151 -10.30 18.18 -0.09
CA LYS A 151 -10.18 19.26 -1.09
C LYS A 151 -11.35 19.31 -2.07
N ARG A 152 -11.96 18.17 -2.42
CA ARG A 152 -13.09 18.11 -3.38
C ARG A 152 -14.38 18.77 -2.87
N ARG A 153 -14.55 18.93 -1.55
CA ARG A 153 -15.77 19.54 -0.97
C ARG A 153 -15.78 21.07 -0.97
N ARG A 154 -14.66 21.74 -1.30
CA ARG A 154 -14.54 23.20 -1.23
C ARG A 154 -14.78 23.95 -2.53
N VAL A 155 -15.21 23.28 -3.61
CA VAL A 155 -15.62 23.99 -4.83
C VAL A 155 -17.06 24.47 -4.63
N PRO A 156 -17.33 25.77 -4.43
CA PRO A 156 -18.69 26.28 -4.37
C PRO A 156 -19.37 26.00 -5.71
N ARG A 157 -20.55 25.37 -5.68
CA ARG A 157 -21.44 25.33 -6.84
C ARG A 157 -21.82 26.78 -7.13
N ARG A 158 -21.28 27.32 -8.22
CA ARG A 158 -21.82 28.52 -8.88
C ARG A 158 -22.88 28.09 -9.88
#